data_AF-A0A8X6HJC2-F1
#
_entry.id   AF-A0A8X6HJC2-F1
#
_cell.length_a   1.000
_cell.length_b   1.000
_cell.length_c   1.000
_cell.angle_alpha   90.00
_cell.angle_beta   90.00
_cell.angle_gamma   90.00
#
_symmetry.space_group_name_H-M   'P 1'
#
loop_
_entity.id
_entity.type
_entity.pdbx_description
1 polymer ?
#
loop_
_entity_poly.entity_id
_entity_poly.type
_entity_poly.pdbx_seq_one_letter_code
_entity_poly.pdbx_strand_id
1 'polypeptide(L)'
;MLARGEWRPTNPIKGEKKGFHLSSLYSPVGWYSWKQAVEDYLHAKENEQLLKVWINTTLGETWVDKGEVPDWKQLFERRENFSDSMVPKSGKIVLTAGVDVQKDRLEVEVVAWGRNRESWSIDYQVFEGDPGGEEVWGKLSELLNHHFIGENGLEYMISMMAVDAGYATQEVYNWVRSHQGSGRVMAVKGANKALVPLSSPSRVDVTVSGQKLKRGMKLWPVGVSILKSELFQLLNVLTEGAPGYCHFPEYPPEYFKQLTAEQLITKVVKGYTKQEWQKIRDRNEVLDCRVYARAASIALGIDRWPESKWNSLSGKMESKKSKKIVKSKWISE
;
A
#
# COMPACT_ATOMS: atom_id res chain seq x y z
N MET A 1 0.54 -23.78 45.48
CA MET A 1 -0.22 -22.51 45.36
C MET A 1 -1.69 -22.71 44.95
N LEU A 2 -2.20 -23.94 44.74
CA LEU A 2 -3.61 -24.18 44.33
C LEU A 2 -4.26 -25.38 45.07
N ALA A 3 -4.13 -25.47 46.40
CA ALA A 3 -4.65 -26.63 47.15
C ALA A 3 -6.18 -26.79 47.09
N ARG A 4 -6.91 -25.73 46.72
CA ARG A 4 -8.37 -25.72 46.52
C ARG A 4 -8.77 -25.30 45.09
N GLY A 5 -7.84 -25.40 44.13
CA GLY A 5 -8.14 -25.07 42.73
C GLY A 5 -9.09 -26.09 42.12
N GLU A 6 -10.05 -25.62 41.32
CA GLU A 6 -10.96 -26.49 40.57
C GLU A 6 -10.96 -26.15 39.09
N TRP A 7 -11.05 -27.18 38.25
CA TRP A 7 -11.10 -27.02 36.80
C TRP A 7 -12.52 -26.69 36.35
N ARG A 8 -12.75 -25.44 35.93
CA ARG A 8 -14.05 -24.98 35.43
C ARG A 8 -14.06 -24.93 33.90
N PRO A 9 -15.02 -25.61 33.23
CA PRO A 9 -15.13 -25.54 31.79
C PRO A 9 -15.63 -24.15 31.35
N THR A 10 -14.95 -23.54 30.39
CA THR A 10 -15.34 -22.25 29.79
C THR A 10 -15.98 -22.41 28.40
N ASN A 11 -15.92 -23.61 27.81
CA ASN A 11 -16.54 -23.93 26.52
C ASN A 11 -17.86 -24.68 26.72
N PRO A 12 -19.00 -24.19 26.18
CA PRO A 12 -20.31 -24.85 26.32
C PRO A 12 -20.45 -26.15 25.50
N ILE A 13 -19.54 -26.42 24.57
CA ILE A 13 -19.61 -27.59 23.69
C ILE A 13 -19.03 -28.82 24.39
N LYS A 14 -19.84 -29.86 24.59
CA LYS A 14 -19.43 -31.14 25.16
C LYS A 14 -18.71 -32.00 24.11
N GLY A 15 -17.38 -31.95 24.11
CA GLY A 15 -16.52 -32.90 23.38
C GLY A 15 -16.02 -34.04 24.27
N GLU A 16 -15.65 -35.17 23.68
CA GLU A 16 -15.05 -36.32 24.40
C GLU A 16 -13.65 -35.99 24.97
N LYS A 17 -12.91 -35.05 24.36
CA LYS A 17 -11.58 -34.62 24.80
C LYS A 17 -11.67 -33.28 25.54
N LYS A 18 -11.11 -33.23 26.76
CA LYS A 18 -11.05 -32.02 27.60
C LYS A 18 -9.66 -31.40 27.52
N GLY A 19 -9.57 -30.19 26.97
CA GLY A 19 -8.35 -29.37 26.97
C GLY A 19 -8.45 -28.27 28.02
N PHE A 20 -7.32 -27.94 28.65
CA PHE A 20 -7.22 -26.87 29.64
C PHE A 20 -6.12 -25.89 29.24
N HIS A 21 -6.34 -24.62 29.56
CA HIS A 21 -5.38 -23.53 29.37
C HIS A 21 -4.93 -23.09 30.76
N LEU A 22 -3.63 -23.18 31.04
CA LEU A 22 -3.06 -22.81 32.34
C LEU A 22 -1.64 -22.26 32.16
N SER A 23 -1.37 -21.13 32.79
CA SER A 23 -0.03 -20.53 32.86
C SER A 23 0.90 -21.28 33.82
N SER A 24 2.19 -21.34 33.49
CA SER A 24 3.26 -21.82 34.38
C SER A 24 3.41 -20.97 35.65
N LEU A 25 2.82 -19.77 35.73
CA LEU A 25 2.76 -18.96 36.95
C LEU A 25 2.01 -19.65 38.10
N TYR A 26 1.20 -20.67 37.80
CA TYR A 26 0.50 -21.49 38.79
C TYR A 26 1.34 -22.67 39.32
N SER A 27 2.62 -22.75 38.95
CA SER A 27 3.52 -23.84 39.34
C SER A 27 3.60 -24.02 40.87
N PRO A 28 3.69 -25.27 41.36
CA PRO A 28 3.88 -25.54 42.77
C PRO A 28 5.17 -24.91 43.34
N VAL A 29 5.15 -24.66 44.65
CA VAL A 29 6.32 -24.15 45.37
C VAL A 29 7.46 -25.18 45.26
N GLY A 30 8.65 -24.72 44.88
CA GLY A 30 9.83 -25.57 44.63
C GLY A 30 10.02 -25.98 43.17
N TRP A 31 9.09 -25.62 42.27
CA TRP A 31 9.23 -25.80 40.83
C TRP A 31 9.59 -24.46 40.18
N TYR A 32 8.91 -24.07 39.11
CA TYR A 32 9.11 -22.81 38.43
C TYR A 32 8.58 -21.64 39.27
N SER A 33 9.50 -20.81 39.76
CA SER A 33 9.16 -19.68 40.65
C SER A 33 8.83 -18.41 39.88
N TRP A 34 8.08 -17.49 40.49
CA TRP A 34 7.84 -16.17 39.89
C TRP A 34 9.12 -15.37 39.69
N LYS A 35 10.14 -15.57 40.55
CA LYS A 35 11.45 -14.94 40.35
C LYS A 35 12.09 -15.41 39.03
N GLN A 36 12.10 -16.72 38.78
CA GLN A 36 12.58 -17.27 37.50
C GLN A 36 11.74 -16.78 36.32
N ALA A 37 10.41 -16.71 36.47
CA ALA A 37 9.53 -16.18 35.43
C ALA A 37 9.88 -14.74 35.03
N VAL A 38 10.21 -13.89 36.02
CA VAL A 38 10.65 -12.51 35.78
C VAL A 38 12.04 -12.46 35.16
N GLU A 39 12.99 -13.28 35.61
CA GLU A 39 14.34 -13.36 35.03
C GLU A 39 14.28 -13.80 33.55
N ASP A 40 13.52 -14.86 33.25
CA ASP A 40 13.31 -15.35 31.89
C ASP A 40 12.62 -14.30 31.01
N TYR A 41 11.63 -13.57 31.57
CA TYR A 41 11.00 -12.45 30.87
C TYR A 41 12.00 -11.34 30.56
N LEU A 42 12.81 -10.92 31.53
CA LEU A 42 13.78 -9.84 31.36
C LEU A 42 14.86 -10.20 30.33
N HIS A 43 15.24 -11.48 30.24
CA HIS A 43 16.13 -11.99 29.20
C HIS A 43 15.44 -12.04 27.82
N ALA A 44 14.17 -12.43 27.79
CA ALA A 44 13.40 -12.57 26.56
C ALA A 44 12.90 -11.24 25.98
N LYS A 45 12.66 -10.21 26.81
CA LYS A 45 11.93 -8.98 26.41
C LYS A 45 12.53 -8.22 25.23
N GLU A 46 13.84 -8.36 25.00
CA GLU A 46 14.57 -7.66 23.92
C GLU A 46 14.73 -8.51 22.65
N ASN A 47 14.33 -9.79 22.69
CA ASN A 47 14.39 -10.70 21.56
C ASN A 47 13.01 -11.29 21.28
N GLU A 48 12.43 -10.92 20.14
CA GLU A 48 11.05 -11.26 19.79
C GLU A 48 10.77 -12.77 19.71
N GLN A 49 11.75 -13.57 19.25
CA GLN A 49 11.60 -15.03 19.19
C GLN A 49 11.60 -15.64 20.60
N LEU A 50 12.47 -15.15 21.49
CA LEU A 50 12.51 -15.59 22.88
C LEU A 50 11.27 -15.14 23.65
N LEU A 51 10.79 -13.91 23.39
CA LEU A 51 9.57 -13.39 23.98
C LEU A 51 8.34 -14.19 23.56
N LYS A 52 8.26 -14.56 22.27
CA LYS A 52 7.25 -15.50 21.75
C LYS A 52 7.27 -16.82 22.50
N VAL A 53 8.45 -17.42 22.69
CA VAL A 53 8.58 -18.67 23.44
C VAL A 53 8.09 -18.47 24.86
N TRP A 54 8.57 -17.43 25.56
CA TRP A 54 8.17 -17.16 26.95
C TRP A 54 6.66 -16.94 27.10
N ILE A 55 6.01 -16.18 26.21
CA ILE A 55 4.55 -15.98 26.29
C ILE A 55 3.78 -17.28 26.06
N ASN A 56 4.18 -18.06 25.05
CA ASN A 56 3.53 -19.34 24.75
C ASN A 56 3.75 -20.38 25.86
N THR A 57 4.93 -20.48 26.44
CA THR A 57 5.28 -21.56 27.39
C THR A 57 5.08 -21.16 28.85
N THR A 58 5.35 -19.91 29.22
CA THR A 58 5.22 -19.41 30.59
C THR A 58 3.82 -18.90 30.87
N LEU A 59 3.25 -18.06 30.01
CA LEU A 59 1.89 -17.55 30.19
C LEU A 59 0.82 -18.50 29.64
N GLY A 60 1.21 -19.40 28.74
CA GLY A 60 0.27 -20.25 28.01
C GLY A 60 -0.52 -19.47 26.95
N GLU A 61 -0.29 -18.18 26.81
CA GLU A 61 -1.04 -17.31 25.92
C GLU A 61 -0.67 -17.55 24.46
N THR A 62 -1.61 -17.35 23.55
CA THR A 62 -1.32 -17.45 22.12
C THR A 62 -0.54 -16.22 21.68
N TRP A 63 0.71 -16.40 21.26
CA TRP A 63 1.48 -15.35 20.59
C TRP A 63 1.02 -15.21 19.14
N VAL A 64 0.61 -14.00 18.77
CA VAL A 64 0.39 -13.63 17.37
C VAL A 64 1.73 -13.23 16.80
N ASP A 65 2.24 -14.00 15.83
CA ASP A 65 3.38 -13.56 15.04
C ASP A 65 3.04 -12.19 14.47
N LYS A 66 3.79 -11.17 14.86
CA LYS A 66 3.80 -9.92 14.10
C LYS A 66 4.19 -10.34 12.69
N GLY A 67 3.34 -10.04 11.70
CA GLY A 67 3.81 -10.08 10.32
C GLY A 67 5.11 -9.29 10.20
N GLU A 68 5.88 -9.50 9.14
CA GLU A 68 7.08 -8.72 8.83
C GLU A 68 6.71 -7.25 8.52
N VAL A 69 6.19 -6.54 9.51
CA VAL A 69 5.93 -5.11 9.45
C VAL A 69 7.30 -4.45 9.43
N PRO A 70 7.61 -3.68 8.38
CA PRO A 70 8.86 -2.95 8.34
C PRO A 70 8.99 -2.03 9.55
N ASP A 71 10.18 -1.96 10.14
CA ASP A 71 10.42 -0.99 11.21
C ASP A 71 10.43 0.43 10.63
N TRP A 72 9.44 1.23 11.02
CA TRP A 72 9.32 2.62 10.60
C TRP A 72 10.56 3.44 10.91
N LYS A 73 11.31 3.11 11.96
CA LYS A 73 12.56 3.82 12.31
C LYS A 73 13.64 3.56 11.27
N GLN A 74 13.81 2.31 10.83
CA GLN A 74 14.77 1.97 9.77
C GLN A 74 14.42 2.63 8.44
N LEU A 75 13.14 2.81 8.14
CA LEU A 75 12.70 3.58 6.97
C LEU A 75 12.98 5.08 7.14
N PHE A 76 12.74 5.63 8.32
CA PHE A 76 12.99 7.03 8.63
C PHE A 76 14.48 7.39 8.62
N GLU A 77 15.35 6.49 9.08
CA GLU A 77 16.80 6.71 9.13
C GLU A 77 17.46 6.64 7.75
N ARG A 78 16.84 5.96 6.77
CA ARG A 78 17.38 5.87 5.40
C ARG A 78 16.93 6.99 4.45
N ARG A 79 16.13 7.94 4.94
CA ARG A 79 15.60 9.03 4.11
C ARG A 79 16.74 9.72 3.37
N GLU A 80 16.45 10.08 2.14
CA GLU A 80 17.41 10.65 1.22
C GLU A 80 17.16 12.14 1.07
N ASN A 81 18.23 12.88 0.79
CA ASN A 81 18.15 14.31 0.54
C ASN A 81 17.85 14.56 -0.95
N PHE A 82 16.58 14.44 -1.31
CA PHE A 82 16.01 14.96 -2.56
C PHE A 82 14.73 15.73 -2.23
N SER A 83 14.42 16.78 -2.99
CA SER A 83 13.22 17.57 -2.69
C SER A 83 11.95 16.79 -3.02
N ASP A 84 10.92 17.00 -2.21
CA ASP A 84 9.56 16.42 -2.28
C ASP A 84 8.73 16.91 -3.49
N SER A 85 9.40 17.33 -4.57
CA SER A 85 8.79 17.67 -5.85
C SER A 85 9.73 17.37 -7.02
N MET A 86 10.90 16.79 -6.75
CA MET A 86 11.93 16.55 -7.74
C MET A 86 11.97 15.08 -8.14
N VAL A 87 11.87 14.85 -9.44
CA VAL A 87 12.00 13.51 -10.01
C VAL A 87 13.48 13.10 -10.08
N PRO A 88 13.84 11.88 -9.63
CA PRO A 88 15.22 11.39 -9.66
C PRO A 88 15.84 11.35 -11.05
N LYS A 89 17.17 11.52 -11.09
CA LYS A 89 17.99 11.64 -12.30
C LYS A 89 17.90 10.48 -13.29
N SER A 90 17.47 9.29 -12.86
CA SER A 90 17.44 8.08 -13.70
C SER A 90 16.64 8.28 -14.99
N GLY A 91 15.69 9.22 -14.99
CA GLY A 91 14.97 9.73 -16.16
C GLY A 91 14.04 8.72 -16.85
N LYS A 92 14.09 7.45 -16.43
CA LYS A 92 13.31 6.33 -16.94
C LYS A 92 12.23 5.96 -15.93
N ILE A 93 11.43 6.95 -15.56
CA ILE A 93 10.37 6.78 -14.57
C ILE A 93 9.01 7.14 -15.15
N VAL A 94 7.96 6.70 -14.47
CA VAL A 94 6.59 7.15 -14.69
C VAL A 94 5.96 7.55 -13.37
N LEU A 95 5.19 8.64 -13.37
CA LEU A 95 4.48 9.12 -12.19
C LEU A 95 3.07 8.52 -12.13
N THR A 96 2.69 8.07 -10.95
CA THR A 96 1.30 7.72 -10.61
C THR A 96 0.94 8.36 -9.29
N ALA A 97 -0.36 8.52 -9.03
CA ALA A 97 -0.83 8.99 -7.73
C ALA A 97 -1.90 8.08 -7.14
N GLY A 98 -1.92 7.99 -5.82
CA GLY A 98 -3.00 7.37 -5.04
C GLY A 98 -3.65 8.42 -4.16
N VAL A 99 -4.98 8.46 -4.17
CA VAL A 99 -5.78 9.42 -3.40
C VAL A 99 -6.69 8.64 -2.46
N ASP A 100 -6.57 8.93 -1.17
CA ASP A 100 -7.47 8.47 -0.14
C ASP A 100 -8.44 9.60 0.25
N VAL A 101 -9.73 9.29 0.24
CA VAL A 101 -10.81 10.26 0.45
C VAL A 101 -11.33 10.10 1.87
N GLN A 102 -11.13 11.11 2.70
CA GLN A 102 -11.54 11.13 4.09
C GLN A 102 -12.69 12.10 4.31
N LYS A 103 -13.32 12.07 5.49
CA LYS A 103 -14.51 12.90 5.78
C LYS A 103 -14.29 14.42 5.65
N ASP A 104 -13.07 14.87 5.85
CA ASP A 104 -12.69 16.28 6.02
C ASP A 104 -11.46 16.70 5.20
N ARG A 105 -10.96 15.82 4.34
CA ARG A 105 -9.77 16.06 3.50
C ARG A 105 -9.61 15.02 2.40
N LEU A 106 -8.74 15.32 1.44
CA LEU A 106 -8.15 14.34 0.53
C LEU A 106 -6.66 14.19 0.85
N GLU A 107 -6.17 12.97 1.02
CA GLU A 107 -4.73 12.69 1.14
C GLU A 107 -4.24 12.10 -0.18
N VAL A 108 -3.12 12.60 -0.70
CA VAL A 108 -2.60 12.22 -2.02
C VAL A 108 -1.13 11.94 -1.92
N GLU A 109 -0.71 10.83 -2.50
CA GLU A 109 0.70 10.53 -2.69
C GLU A 109 1.04 10.39 -4.17
N VAL A 110 2.07 11.10 -4.62
CA VAL A 110 2.66 10.96 -5.96
C VAL A 110 3.90 10.08 -5.87
N VAL A 111 3.93 9.02 -6.66
CA VAL A 111 5.00 8.03 -6.68
C VAL A 111 5.59 7.92 -8.08
N ALA A 112 6.91 8.06 -8.16
CA ALA A 112 7.67 7.71 -9.34
C ALA A 112 8.01 6.23 -9.32
N TRP A 113 7.80 5.55 -10.44
CA TRP A 113 8.16 4.14 -10.63
C TRP A 113 9.23 4.01 -11.69
N GLY A 114 10.34 3.38 -11.30
CA GLY A 114 11.40 2.95 -12.19
C GLY A 114 11.25 1.48 -12.58
N ARG A 115 12.35 0.91 -13.03
CA ARG A 115 12.42 -0.50 -13.40
C ARG A 115 12.35 -1.38 -12.16
N ASN A 116 11.94 -2.63 -12.35
CA ASN A 116 11.95 -3.64 -11.29
C ASN A 116 11.23 -3.21 -9.99
N ARG A 117 10.21 -2.36 -10.09
CA ARG A 117 9.46 -1.78 -8.97
C ARG A 117 10.27 -0.90 -8.01
N GLU A 118 11.46 -0.45 -8.41
CA GLU A 118 12.12 0.66 -7.72
C GLU A 118 11.21 1.88 -7.74
N SER A 119 11.08 2.58 -6.61
CA SER A 119 10.10 3.65 -6.46
C SER A 119 10.60 4.80 -5.60
N TRP A 120 10.13 6.01 -5.91
CA TRP A 120 10.41 7.21 -5.14
C TRP A 120 9.10 7.87 -4.72
N SER A 121 8.96 8.14 -3.42
CA SER A 121 7.92 9.06 -2.97
C SER A 121 8.27 10.46 -3.44
N ILE A 122 7.52 10.99 -4.38
CA ILE A 122 7.80 12.32 -4.92
C ILE A 122 7.15 13.35 -4.02
N ASP A 123 5.85 13.23 -3.74
CA ASP A 123 5.09 14.26 -3.05
C ASP A 123 3.98 13.61 -2.22
N TYR A 124 3.67 14.21 -1.07
CA TYR A 124 2.56 13.82 -0.20
C TYR A 124 1.81 15.07 0.25
N GLN A 125 0.57 15.23 -0.22
CA GLN A 125 -0.24 16.40 0.06
C GLN A 125 -1.52 16.03 0.80
N VAL A 126 -1.92 16.90 1.72
CA VAL A 126 -3.21 16.84 2.41
C VAL A 126 -4.02 18.08 2.01
N PHE A 127 -5.09 17.85 1.26
CA PHE A 127 -6.05 18.89 0.88
C PHE A 127 -7.17 18.91 1.91
N GLU A 128 -7.01 19.73 2.95
CA GLU A 128 -8.04 19.97 3.96
C GLU A 128 -9.30 20.60 3.34
N GLY A 129 -10.46 20.06 3.69
CA GLY A 129 -11.77 20.52 3.23
C GLY A 129 -12.79 19.38 3.04
N ASP A 130 -14.08 19.72 3.09
CA ASP A 130 -15.18 18.78 2.89
C ASP A 130 -15.17 18.22 1.44
N PRO A 131 -15.06 16.89 1.23
CA PRO A 131 -15.20 16.29 -0.10
C PRO A 131 -16.56 16.53 -0.76
N GLY A 132 -17.59 16.95 -0.02
CA GLY A 132 -18.85 17.42 -0.59
C GLY A 132 -18.75 18.76 -1.32
N GLY A 133 -17.70 19.55 -1.06
CA GLY A 133 -17.44 20.84 -1.70
C GLY A 133 -16.45 20.74 -2.87
N GLU A 134 -16.39 21.77 -3.72
CA GLU A 134 -15.55 21.76 -4.93
C GLU A 134 -14.07 22.07 -4.68
N GLU A 135 -13.72 22.69 -3.55
CA GLU A 135 -12.36 23.22 -3.29
C GLU A 135 -11.28 22.14 -3.33
N VAL A 136 -11.47 21.04 -2.60
CA VAL A 136 -10.49 19.94 -2.53
C VAL A 136 -10.33 19.24 -3.87
N TRP A 137 -11.41 19.14 -4.64
CA TRP A 137 -11.40 18.56 -5.99
C TRP A 137 -10.70 19.46 -7.01
N GLY A 138 -10.82 20.79 -6.85
CA GLY A 138 -10.06 21.77 -7.62
C GLY A 138 -8.56 21.63 -7.41
N LYS A 139 -8.12 21.56 -6.15
CA LYS A 139 -6.71 21.30 -5.78
C LYS A 139 -6.21 19.96 -6.34
N LEU A 140 -7.03 18.92 -6.29
CA LEU A 140 -6.70 17.63 -6.89
C LEU A 140 -6.54 17.70 -8.42
N SER A 141 -7.41 18.46 -9.09
CA SER A 141 -7.31 18.72 -10.53
C SER A 141 -6.06 19.52 -10.90
N GLU A 142 -5.65 20.48 -10.07
CA GLU A 142 -4.40 21.22 -10.23
C GLU A 142 -3.20 20.27 -10.12
N LEU A 143 -3.17 19.42 -9.08
CA LEU A 143 -2.12 18.42 -8.90
C LEU A 143 -2.04 17.43 -10.06
N LEU A 144 -3.18 16.94 -10.58
CA LEU A 144 -3.23 16.06 -11.74
C LEU A 144 -2.58 16.68 -12.99
N ASN A 145 -2.65 18.01 -13.13
CA ASN A 145 -2.11 18.76 -14.25
C ASN A 145 -0.76 19.42 -13.93
N HIS A 146 -0.20 19.19 -12.74
CA HIS A 146 1.09 19.72 -12.34
C HIS A 146 2.24 19.07 -13.15
N HIS A 147 3.20 19.90 -13.56
CA HIS A 147 4.41 19.49 -14.24
C HIS A 147 5.56 19.40 -13.24
N PHE A 148 5.95 18.18 -12.89
CA PHE A 148 7.09 17.89 -12.02
C PHE A 148 8.38 17.99 -12.83
N ILE A 149 9.37 18.73 -12.33
CA ILE A 149 10.66 18.87 -12.98
C ILE A 149 11.64 17.85 -12.38
N GLY A 150 12.19 16.98 -13.23
CA GLY A 150 13.24 16.05 -12.81
C GLY A 150 14.62 16.70 -12.74
N GLU A 151 15.54 16.08 -12.01
CA GLU A 151 16.97 16.48 -11.98
C GLU A 151 17.62 16.49 -13.36
N ASN A 152 17.06 15.73 -14.30
CA ASN A 152 17.48 15.69 -15.69
C ASN A 152 16.91 16.85 -16.54
N GLY A 153 16.13 17.75 -15.95
CA GLY A 153 15.46 18.86 -16.61
C GLY A 153 14.24 18.47 -17.46
N LEU A 154 13.80 17.21 -17.41
CA LEU A 154 12.58 16.76 -18.10
C LEU A 154 11.34 17.06 -17.25
N GLU A 155 10.24 17.34 -17.93
CA GLU A 155 8.93 17.50 -17.31
C GLU A 155 8.21 16.16 -17.24
N TYR A 156 7.62 15.88 -16.08
CA TYR A 156 6.83 14.70 -15.80
C TYR A 156 5.44 15.12 -15.33
N MET A 157 4.42 14.39 -15.78
CA MET A 157 3.07 14.51 -15.26
C MET A 157 2.59 13.18 -14.70
N ILE A 158 1.62 13.24 -13.79
CA ILE A 158 0.92 12.06 -13.30
C ILE A 158 0.24 11.36 -14.49
N SER A 159 0.68 10.13 -14.78
CA SER A 159 0.21 9.32 -15.89
C SER A 159 -1.05 8.51 -15.56
N MET A 160 -1.25 8.21 -14.27
CA MET A 160 -2.48 7.61 -13.75
C MET A 160 -2.66 7.96 -12.28
N MET A 161 -3.86 8.41 -11.91
CA MET A 161 -4.26 8.70 -10.54
C MET A 161 -5.42 7.78 -10.14
N ALA A 162 -5.24 6.99 -9.09
CA ALA A 162 -6.27 6.16 -8.49
C ALA A 162 -6.93 6.88 -7.32
N VAL A 163 -8.24 7.10 -7.39
CA VAL A 163 -9.03 7.80 -6.36
C VAL A 163 -9.97 6.82 -5.67
N ASP A 164 -9.83 6.65 -4.36
CA ASP A 164 -10.69 5.74 -3.60
C ASP A 164 -12.13 6.23 -3.55
N ALA A 165 -13.04 5.33 -3.91
CA ALA A 165 -14.48 5.55 -3.84
C ALA A 165 -15.11 4.93 -2.58
N GLY A 166 -14.31 4.63 -1.56
CA GLY A 166 -14.73 4.14 -0.25
C GLY A 166 -15.57 5.14 0.54
N TYR A 167 -15.30 6.44 0.38
CA TYR A 167 -16.05 7.57 0.95
C TYR A 167 -16.42 8.57 -0.16
N ALA A 168 -17.42 9.44 0.07
CA ALA A 168 -17.90 10.45 -0.89
C ALA A 168 -18.01 9.89 -2.33
N THR A 169 -18.60 8.70 -2.45
CA THR A 169 -18.56 7.88 -3.66
C THR A 169 -19.07 8.65 -4.89
N GLN A 170 -20.09 9.49 -4.71
CA GLN A 170 -20.72 10.17 -5.82
C GLN A 170 -19.89 11.38 -6.31
N GLU A 171 -19.22 12.06 -5.39
CA GLU A 171 -18.29 13.15 -5.63
C GLU A 171 -17.05 12.63 -6.37
N VAL A 172 -16.47 11.51 -5.90
CA VAL A 172 -15.40 10.79 -6.60
C VAL A 172 -15.82 10.43 -8.02
N TYR A 173 -17.03 9.89 -8.19
CA TYR A 173 -17.53 9.49 -9.51
C TYR A 173 -17.71 10.68 -10.45
N ASN A 174 -18.23 11.79 -9.94
CA ASN A 174 -18.40 13.01 -10.71
C ASN A 174 -17.06 13.61 -11.14
N TRP A 175 -16.08 13.68 -10.23
CA TRP A 175 -14.75 14.18 -10.53
C TRP A 175 -13.99 13.28 -11.50
N VAL A 176 -14.02 11.96 -11.31
CA VAL A 176 -13.40 11.02 -12.25
C VAL A 176 -14.06 11.16 -13.62
N ARG A 177 -15.40 11.26 -13.69
CA ARG A 177 -16.14 11.42 -14.95
C ARG A 177 -15.73 12.69 -15.70
N SER A 178 -15.58 13.83 -15.03
CA SER A 178 -15.16 15.07 -15.67
C SER A 178 -13.73 15.01 -16.23
N HIS A 179 -12.88 14.13 -15.68
CA HIS A 179 -11.49 13.95 -16.10
C HIS A 179 -11.24 12.71 -16.98
N GLN A 180 -12.26 11.90 -17.28
CA GLN A 180 -12.13 10.67 -18.07
C GLN A 180 -11.52 10.89 -19.46
N GLY A 181 -11.75 12.05 -20.06
CA GLY A 181 -11.19 12.41 -21.38
C GLY A 181 -9.66 12.41 -21.42
N SER A 182 -9.01 12.62 -20.26
CA SER A 182 -7.55 12.58 -20.15
C SER A 182 -6.97 11.16 -20.21
N GLY A 183 -7.76 10.14 -19.83
CA GLY A 183 -7.27 8.77 -19.65
C GLY A 183 -6.30 8.59 -18.47
N ARG A 184 -6.14 9.60 -17.59
CA ARG A 184 -5.16 9.63 -16.49
C ARG A 184 -5.77 9.44 -15.09
N VAL A 185 -7.07 9.14 -15.01
CA VAL A 185 -7.77 8.98 -13.73
C VAL A 185 -8.56 7.68 -13.68
N MET A 186 -8.66 7.08 -12.50
CA MET A 186 -9.47 5.89 -12.25
C MET A 186 -10.09 5.91 -10.85
N ALA A 187 -11.36 5.54 -10.75
CA ALA A 187 -12.00 5.27 -9.47
C ALA A 187 -11.63 3.84 -9.02
N VAL A 188 -11.18 3.70 -7.78
CA VAL A 188 -10.84 2.41 -7.17
C VAL A 188 -11.73 2.11 -5.97
N LYS A 189 -11.81 0.83 -5.60
CA LYS A 189 -12.44 0.40 -4.35
C LYS A 189 -11.72 -0.81 -3.80
N GLY A 190 -11.36 -0.77 -2.52
CA GLY A 190 -10.73 -1.90 -1.84
C GLY A 190 -11.59 -3.17 -1.85
N ALA A 191 -10.96 -4.32 -2.12
CA ALA A 191 -11.58 -5.64 -2.18
C ALA A 191 -10.83 -6.65 -1.29
N ASN A 192 -11.42 -6.99 -0.15
CA ASN A 192 -10.80 -7.83 0.89
C ASN A 192 -10.55 -9.30 0.50
N LYS A 193 -11.18 -9.80 -0.57
CA LYS A 193 -11.05 -11.20 -1.06
C LYS A 193 -10.60 -11.27 -2.52
N ALA A 194 -9.85 -10.26 -2.98
CA ALA A 194 -9.34 -10.27 -4.35
C ALA A 194 -8.31 -11.40 -4.53
N LEU A 195 -8.35 -12.05 -5.70
CA LEU A 195 -7.36 -13.06 -6.12
C LEU A 195 -6.19 -12.45 -6.90
N VAL A 196 -6.31 -11.19 -7.28
CA VAL A 196 -5.33 -10.44 -8.07
C VAL A 196 -5.16 -9.03 -7.49
N PRO A 197 -3.99 -8.39 -7.64
CA PRO A 197 -3.75 -7.03 -7.12
C PRO A 197 -4.72 -5.99 -7.65
N LEU A 198 -5.09 -6.09 -8.94
CA LEU A 198 -6.06 -5.21 -9.59
C LEU A 198 -6.96 -6.06 -10.48
N SER A 199 -8.26 -6.06 -10.17
CA SER A 199 -9.25 -6.82 -10.93
C SER A 199 -9.77 -6.02 -12.13
N SER A 200 -10.35 -6.72 -13.11
CA SER A 200 -11.01 -6.08 -14.25
C SER A 200 -12.06 -5.05 -13.78
N PRO A 201 -12.14 -3.88 -14.43
CA PRO A 201 -13.06 -2.84 -14.02
C PRO A 201 -14.51 -3.25 -14.24
N SER A 202 -15.37 -2.88 -13.30
CA SER A 202 -16.82 -3.02 -13.43
C SER A 202 -17.45 -1.68 -13.82
N ARG A 203 -18.44 -1.71 -14.71
CA ARG A 203 -19.22 -0.50 -15.05
C ARG A 203 -20.25 -0.22 -13.96
N VAL A 204 -20.27 1.03 -13.49
CA VAL A 204 -21.17 1.49 -12.42
C VAL A 204 -22.38 2.24 -12.98
N ASP A 205 -22.23 2.98 -14.07
CA ASP A 205 -23.36 3.73 -14.62
C ASP A 205 -24.40 2.82 -15.29
N VAL A 206 -25.67 3.05 -14.96
CA VAL A 206 -26.84 2.32 -15.48
C VAL A 206 -27.79 3.34 -16.12
N THR A 207 -28.37 3.01 -17.28
CA THR A 207 -29.44 3.79 -17.91
C THR A 207 -30.71 3.75 -17.06
N VAL A 208 -31.66 4.66 -17.31
CA VAL A 208 -33.02 4.62 -16.71
C VAL A 208 -33.72 3.27 -16.96
N SER A 209 -33.36 2.59 -18.05
CA SER A 209 -33.84 1.25 -18.41
C SER A 209 -33.05 0.08 -17.81
N GLY A 210 -32.14 0.33 -16.84
CA GLY A 210 -31.40 -0.73 -16.13
C GLY A 210 -30.19 -1.28 -16.89
N GLN A 211 -29.81 -0.73 -18.04
CA GLN A 211 -28.68 -1.22 -18.84
C GLN A 211 -27.39 -0.48 -18.50
N LYS A 212 -26.28 -1.20 -18.32
CA LYS A 212 -24.98 -0.57 -18.07
C LYS A 212 -24.52 0.26 -19.27
N LEU A 213 -24.24 1.55 -19.05
CA LEU A 213 -23.81 2.48 -20.11
C LEU A 213 -22.48 2.00 -20.75
N LYS A 214 -22.44 1.88 -22.08
CA LYS A 214 -21.27 1.35 -22.80
C LYS A 214 -19.99 2.20 -22.61
N ARG A 215 -20.15 3.52 -22.39
CA ARG A 215 -19.09 4.47 -22.04
C ARG A 215 -19.18 4.94 -20.57
N GLY A 216 -19.92 4.21 -19.73
CA GLY A 216 -20.08 4.54 -18.32
C GLY A 216 -18.79 4.41 -17.54
N MET A 217 -18.76 5.09 -16.40
CA MET A 217 -17.66 5.08 -15.45
C MET A 217 -17.34 3.65 -14.97
N LYS A 218 -16.04 3.40 -14.87
CA LYS A 218 -15.45 2.14 -14.46
C LYS A 218 -14.92 2.25 -13.04
N LEU A 219 -15.33 1.32 -12.19
CA LEU A 219 -14.77 1.13 -10.85
C LEU A 219 -13.86 -0.08 -10.85
N TRP A 220 -12.63 0.11 -10.38
CA TRP A 220 -11.59 -0.91 -10.34
C TRP A 220 -11.48 -1.51 -8.94
N PRO A 221 -11.77 -2.82 -8.76
CA PRO A 221 -11.56 -3.47 -7.48
C PRO A 221 -10.06 -3.69 -7.22
N VAL A 222 -9.56 -3.17 -6.11
CA VAL A 222 -8.14 -3.25 -5.70
C VAL A 222 -7.98 -4.31 -4.63
N GLY A 223 -7.08 -5.27 -4.87
CA GLY A 223 -6.69 -6.29 -3.90
C GLY A 223 -5.77 -5.72 -2.83
N VAL A 224 -6.33 -4.93 -1.93
CA VAL A 224 -5.58 -4.19 -0.88
C VAL A 224 -4.68 -5.10 -0.06
N SER A 225 -5.14 -6.29 0.32
CA SER A 225 -4.33 -7.23 1.11
C SER A 225 -3.08 -7.70 0.35
N ILE A 226 -3.20 -7.94 -0.97
CA ILE A 226 -2.08 -8.39 -1.81
C ILE A 226 -1.08 -7.25 -1.96
N LEU A 227 -1.56 -6.05 -2.23
CA LEU A 227 -0.70 -4.87 -2.42
C LEU A 227 -0.02 -4.42 -1.11
N LYS A 228 -0.70 -4.55 0.04
CA LYS A 228 -0.07 -4.30 1.35
C LYS A 228 1.04 -5.31 1.63
N SER A 229 0.82 -6.60 1.33
CA SER A 229 1.87 -7.63 1.45
C SER A 229 3.05 -7.37 0.52
N GLU A 230 2.78 -7.02 -0.75
CA GLU A 230 3.82 -6.65 -1.72
C GLU A 230 4.62 -5.44 -1.22
N LEU A 231 3.94 -4.37 -0.81
CA LEU A 231 4.58 -3.17 -0.30
C LEU A 231 5.47 -3.47 0.90
N PHE A 232 5.00 -4.25 1.88
CA PHE A 232 5.79 -4.56 3.07
C PHE A 232 7.04 -5.36 2.74
N GLN A 233 6.97 -6.28 1.76
CA GLN A 233 8.16 -6.97 1.25
C GLN A 233 9.15 -5.99 0.61
N LEU A 234 8.67 -5.02 -0.16
CA LEU A 234 9.52 -3.99 -0.80
C LEU A 234 10.16 -3.04 0.22
N LEU A 235 9.42 -2.65 1.26
CA LEU A 235 9.95 -1.80 2.35
C LEU A 235 11.07 -2.48 3.16
N ASN A 236 11.04 -3.83 3.23
CA ASN A 236 12.10 -4.64 3.84
C ASN A 236 13.33 -4.81 2.94
N VAL A 237 13.32 -4.32 1.70
CA VAL A 237 14.53 -4.21 0.88
C VAL A 237 15.35 -3.03 1.40
N LEU A 238 16.44 -3.33 2.11
CA LEU A 238 17.28 -2.32 2.77
C LEU A 238 18.50 -1.87 1.96
N THR A 239 18.85 -2.62 0.92
CA THR A 239 20.05 -2.35 0.10
C THR A 239 19.70 -1.42 -1.05
N GLU A 240 20.28 -0.22 -1.07
CA GLU A 240 20.12 0.74 -2.16
C GLU A 240 20.56 0.11 -3.51
N GLY A 241 19.79 0.38 -4.57
CA GLY A 241 20.00 -0.19 -5.91
C GLY A 241 19.52 -1.64 -6.08
N ALA A 242 19.03 -2.28 -5.02
CA ALA A 242 18.37 -3.58 -5.15
C ALA A 242 16.99 -3.43 -5.84
N PRO A 243 16.55 -4.43 -6.64
CA PRO A 243 15.21 -4.45 -7.21
C PRO A 243 14.13 -4.25 -6.16
N GLY A 244 13.26 -3.27 -6.37
CA GLY A 244 12.16 -2.97 -5.46
C GLY A 244 12.49 -2.06 -4.29
N TYR A 245 13.68 -1.46 -4.27
CA TYR A 245 14.04 -0.47 -3.24
C TYR A 245 13.10 0.75 -3.30
N CYS A 246 12.69 1.23 -2.13
CA CYS A 246 11.79 2.37 -1.94
C CYS A 246 12.57 3.56 -1.38
N HIS A 247 12.65 4.62 -2.18
CA HIS A 247 13.28 5.88 -1.83
C HIS A 247 12.26 6.85 -1.22
N PHE A 248 12.66 7.52 -0.14
CA PHE A 248 11.83 8.49 0.57
C PHE A 248 12.60 9.77 0.83
N PRO A 249 11.98 10.95 0.65
CA PRO A 249 12.59 12.21 1.03
C PRO A 249 12.57 12.37 2.55
N GLU A 250 13.04 13.50 3.07
CA GLU A 250 13.10 13.82 4.51
C GLU A 250 11.72 14.06 5.19
N TYR A 251 10.69 13.28 4.85
CA TYR A 251 9.36 13.33 5.47
C TYR A 251 9.37 13.11 6.99
N PRO A 252 8.41 13.70 7.72
CA PRO A 252 8.36 13.58 9.17
C PRO A 252 8.17 12.12 9.64
N PRO A 253 8.56 11.77 10.89
CA PRO A 253 8.38 10.43 11.44
C PRO A 253 6.94 9.89 11.31
N GLU A 254 5.96 10.79 11.38
CA GLU A 254 4.53 10.44 11.30
C GLU A 254 4.17 9.77 9.97
N TYR A 255 4.78 10.19 8.87
CA TYR A 255 4.58 9.58 7.55
C TYR A 255 4.94 8.08 7.58
N PHE A 256 6.11 7.72 8.13
CA PHE A 256 6.59 6.33 8.18
C PHE A 256 5.80 5.48 9.17
N LYS A 257 5.31 6.09 10.25
CA LYS A 257 4.37 5.44 11.17
C LYS A 257 3.07 5.11 10.46
N GLN A 258 2.52 6.00 9.63
CA GLN A 258 1.30 5.70 8.87
C GLN A 258 1.54 4.68 7.76
N LEU A 259 2.69 4.74 7.07
CA LEU A 259 3.08 3.78 6.04
C LEU A 259 3.18 2.33 6.57
N THR A 260 3.50 2.17 7.86
CA THR A 260 3.64 0.87 8.54
C THR A 260 2.54 0.67 9.60
N ALA A 261 1.40 1.35 9.48
CA ALA A 261 0.35 1.39 10.50
C ALA A 261 -0.51 0.14 10.62
N GLU A 262 -0.26 -0.88 9.80
CA GLU A 262 -1.00 -2.14 9.82
C GLU A 262 -0.05 -3.31 9.96
N GLN A 263 -0.58 -4.43 10.47
CA GLN A 263 0.15 -5.69 10.53
C GLN A 263 -0.76 -6.84 10.11
N LEU A 264 -0.19 -7.83 9.42
CA LEU A 264 -0.91 -9.06 9.09
C LEU A 264 -0.91 -9.98 10.31
N ILE A 265 -2.09 -10.16 10.93
CA ILE A 265 -2.25 -11.07 12.06
C ILE A 265 -2.94 -12.36 11.63
N THR A 266 -2.53 -13.45 12.27
CA THR A 266 -3.15 -14.75 12.10
C THR A 266 -4.16 -15.01 13.22
N LYS A 267 -5.46 -15.02 12.89
CA LYS A 267 -6.55 -15.33 13.84
C LYS A 267 -7.12 -16.72 13.58
N VAL A 268 -7.45 -17.44 14.64
CA VAL A 268 -8.24 -18.68 14.53
C VAL A 268 -9.72 -18.33 14.62
N VAL A 269 -10.46 -18.58 13.55
CA VAL A 269 -11.92 -18.34 13.50
C VAL A 269 -12.61 -19.66 13.19
N LYS A 270 -13.44 -20.15 14.11
CA LYS A 270 -14.17 -21.43 13.97
C LYS A 270 -13.24 -22.63 13.68
N GLY A 271 -12.04 -22.66 14.28
CA GLY A 271 -11.06 -23.73 14.09
C GLY A 271 -10.21 -23.62 12.82
N TYR A 272 -10.45 -22.61 11.97
CA TYR A 272 -9.64 -22.34 10.79
C TYR A 272 -8.74 -21.12 10.99
N THR A 273 -7.49 -21.23 10.56
CA THR A 273 -6.54 -20.14 10.54
C THR A 273 -6.89 -19.16 9.41
N LYS A 274 -7.13 -17.90 9.76
CA LYS A 274 -7.41 -16.82 8.82
C LYS A 274 -6.46 -15.66 9.08
N GLN A 275 -5.79 -15.19 8.02
CA GLN A 275 -4.99 -13.97 8.08
C GLN A 275 -5.88 -12.75 7.85
N GLU A 276 -5.64 -11.70 8.63
CA GLU A 276 -6.38 -10.44 8.57
C GLU A 276 -5.43 -9.28 8.86
N TRP A 277 -5.53 -8.21 8.07
CA TRP A 277 -4.81 -6.97 8.33
C TRP A 277 -5.46 -6.24 9.50
N GLN A 278 -4.66 -5.91 10.51
CA GLN A 278 -5.09 -5.15 11.68
C GLN A 278 -4.32 -3.84 11.75
N LYS A 279 -5.07 -2.75 11.90
CA LYS A 279 -4.53 -1.42 12.17
C LYS A 279 -3.95 -1.39 13.59
N ILE A 280 -2.68 -1.01 13.72
CA ILE A 280 -1.93 -0.90 14.98
C ILE A 280 -1.67 0.55 15.41
N ARG A 281 -2.09 1.52 14.60
CA ARG A 281 -2.02 2.97 14.88
C ARG A 281 -3.34 3.64 14.52
N ASP A 282 -3.54 4.89 14.92
CA ASP A 282 -4.81 5.59 14.67
C ASP A 282 -4.99 6.03 13.22
N ARG A 283 -3.88 6.24 12.49
CA ARG A 283 -3.84 6.74 11.10
C ARG A 283 -3.06 5.78 10.19
N ASN A 284 -3.53 5.60 8.96
CA ASN A 284 -2.97 4.67 7.95
C ASN A 284 -3.14 5.21 6.51
N GLU A 285 -3.51 6.47 6.35
CA GLU A 285 -3.87 7.06 5.06
C GLU A 285 -2.67 7.07 4.09
N VAL A 286 -1.45 7.27 4.59
CA VAL A 286 -0.20 7.12 3.82
C VAL A 286 -0.08 5.72 3.21
N LEU A 287 -0.37 4.67 3.98
CA LEU A 287 -0.31 3.28 3.50
C LEU A 287 -1.34 3.05 2.39
N ASP A 288 -2.56 3.54 2.57
CA ASP A 288 -3.63 3.37 1.59
C ASP A 288 -3.34 4.17 0.30
N CYS A 289 -2.82 5.41 0.40
CA CYS A 289 -2.34 6.19 -0.74
C CYS A 289 -1.25 5.45 -1.53
N ARG A 290 -0.25 4.88 -0.84
CA ARG A 290 0.82 4.09 -1.49
C ARG A 290 0.28 2.87 -2.23
N VAL A 291 -0.68 2.18 -1.62
CA VAL A 291 -1.37 1.02 -2.23
C VAL A 291 -2.13 1.44 -3.48
N TYR A 292 -2.83 2.57 -3.47
CA TYR A 292 -3.57 3.06 -4.62
C TYR A 292 -2.65 3.60 -5.74
N ALA A 293 -1.55 4.26 -5.41
CA ALA A 293 -0.53 4.64 -6.39
C ALA A 293 0.05 3.40 -7.08
N ARG A 294 0.29 2.31 -6.33
CA ARG A 294 0.70 1.03 -6.90
C ARG A 294 -0.38 0.41 -7.78
N ALA A 295 -1.65 0.48 -7.40
CA ALA A 295 -2.76 0.03 -8.24
C ALA A 295 -2.82 0.80 -9.57
N ALA A 296 -2.61 2.11 -9.55
CA ALA A 296 -2.52 2.95 -10.74
C ALA A 296 -1.35 2.52 -11.66
N SER A 297 -0.19 2.14 -11.10
CA SER A 297 0.94 1.68 -11.90
C SER A 297 0.70 0.31 -12.55
N ILE A 298 -0.02 -0.58 -11.86
CA ILE A 298 -0.49 -1.85 -12.43
C ILE A 298 -1.48 -1.60 -13.58
N ALA A 299 -2.38 -0.62 -13.45
CA ALA A 299 -3.32 -0.25 -14.51
C ALA A 299 -2.60 0.25 -15.77
N LEU A 300 -1.51 1.01 -15.62
CA LEU A 300 -0.61 1.40 -16.72
C LEU A 300 0.18 0.22 -17.32
N GLY A 301 0.28 -0.88 -16.57
CA GLY A 301 0.96 -2.11 -16.97
C GLY A 301 2.48 -1.99 -16.96
N ILE A 302 3.04 -1.15 -16.07
CA ILE A 302 4.48 -0.86 -16.01
C ILE A 302 5.33 -2.14 -15.85
N ASP A 303 4.81 -3.13 -15.11
CA ASP A 303 5.48 -4.41 -14.84
C ASP A 303 5.63 -5.27 -16.10
N ARG A 304 4.88 -4.96 -17.17
CA ARG A 304 4.89 -5.68 -18.46
C ARG A 304 5.58 -4.87 -19.55
N TRP A 305 6.11 -3.70 -19.24
CA TRP A 305 6.75 -2.86 -20.24
C TRP A 305 8.08 -3.48 -20.68
N PRO A 306 8.33 -3.61 -22.00
CA PRO A 306 9.64 -4.04 -22.47
C PRO A 306 10.68 -2.94 -22.22
N GLU A 307 11.95 -3.35 -22.21
CA GLU A 307 13.11 -2.46 -22.07
C GLU A 307 13.09 -1.27 -23.04
N SER A 308 12.62 -1.50 -24.27
CA SER A 308 12.47 -0.44 -25.28
C SER A 308 11.52 0.68 -24.84
N LYS A 309 10.42 0.33 -24.16
CA LYS A 309 9.48 1.31 -23.64
C LYS A 309 10.08 2.11 -22.49
N TRP A 310 10.80 1.47 -21.56
CA TRP A 310 11.54 2.17 -20.51
C TRP A 310 12.62 3.11 -21.09
N ASN A 311 13.29 2.69 -22.15
CA ASN A 311 14.28 3.53 -22.84
C ASN A 311 13.66 4.73 -23.54
N SER A 312 12.42 4.63 -24.03
CA SER A 312 11.73 5.78 -24.62
C SER A 312 11.35 6.88 -23.61
N LEU A 313 11.36 6.58 -22.31
CA LEU A 313 11.07 7.56 -21.26
C LEU A 313 12.25 8.48 -20.95
N SER A 314 13.48 7.98 -21.13
CA SER A 314 14.65 8.86 -21.11
C SER A 314 14.60 9.73 -22.36
N GLY A 315 14.29 11.02 -22.20
CA GLY A 315 14.03 12.01 -23.26
C GLY A 315 15.15 12.29 -24.28
N LYS A 316 15.97 11.29 -24.65
CA LYS A 316 16.74 11.36 -25.88
C LYS A 316 15.74 11.47 -27.03
N MET A 317 15.76 12.64 -27.69
CA MET A 317 15.52 12.72 -29.13
C MET A 317 16.39 11.65 -29.79
N GLU A 318 15.88 10.43 -29.96
CA GLU A 318 16.30 9.64 -31.09
C GLU A 318 15.90 10.48 -32.29
N SER A 319 16.91 11.03 -32.98
CA SER A 319 16.71 11.62 -34.29
C SER A 319 15.84 10.66 -35.07
N LYS A 320 14.61 11.07 -35.38
CA LYS A 320 13.73 10.30 -36.25
C LYS A 320 14.60 9.94 -37.45
N LYS A 321 14.98 8.66 -37.59
CA LYS A 321 15.67 8.19 -38.78
C LYS A 321 14.85 8.73 -39.93
N SER A 322 15.45 9.64 -40.70
CA SER A 322 14.84 10.22 -41.89
C SER A 322 14.16 9.08 -42.62
N LYS A 323 12.82 9.14 -42.75
CA LYS A 323 12.09 8.17 -43.56
C LYS A 323 12.80 8.20 -44.90
N LYS A 324 13.39 7.07 -45.33
CA LYS A 324 13.92 6.95 -46.69
C LYS A 324 12.74 7.23 -47.61
N ILE A 325 12.69 8.45 -48.15
CA ILE A 325 11.81 8.79 -49.25
C ILE A 325 12.34 7.98 -50.42
N VAL A 326 11.71 6.84 -50.70
CA VAL A 326 11.92 6.14 -51.96
C VAL A 326 11.25 7.01 -53.01
N LYS A 327 12.03 7.82 -53.72
CA LYS A 327 11.54 8.51 -54.91
C LYS A 327 11.09 7.44 -55.90
N SER A 328 9.81 7.44 -56.26
CA SER A 328 9.29 6.58 -57.31
C SER A 328 9.97 6.91 -58.63
N LYS A 329 10.44 5.90 -59.36
CA LYS A 329 11.00 6.05 -60.72
C LYS A 329 10.00 6.54 -61.79
N TRP A 330 8.77 6.86 -61.40
CA TRP A 330 7.68 7.24 -62.28
C TRP A 330 7.34 8.75 -62.24
N ILE A 331 8.06 9.56 -61.46
CA ILE A 331 7.82 11.01 -61.33
C ILE A 331 9.11 11.77 -61.63
N SER A 332 9.62 11.58 -62.84
CA SER A 332 10.60 12.47 -63.46
C SER A 332 10.26 12.56 -64.94
N GLU A 333 9.37 13.49 -65.26
CA GLU A 333 9.32 14.17 -66.56
C GLU A 333 9.89 15.58 -66.39
#